data_AF-A0A354U5T7-F1
#
_entry.id   AF-A0A354U5T7-F1
#
_cell.length_a   1.000
_cell.length_b   1.000
_cell.length_c   1.000
_cell.angle_alpha   90.00
_cell.angle_beta   90.00
_cell.angle_gamma   90.00
#
_symmetry.space_group_name_H-M   'P 1'
#
loop_
_entity.id
_entity.type
_entity.pdbx_description
1 polymer ?
#
loop_
_entity_poly.entity_id
_entity_poly.type
_entity_poly.pdbx_seq_one_letter_code
_entity_poly.pdbx_strand_id
1 'polypeptide(L)'
;MVKVGREFQEALRRAAEELGSQSELARRAGIGKQHISKYIRGDIKKMEKETWEKLAPHVLPFLPSDFLPAGEKRSEWGRARVLSARPVPLITVAQASGFDCTLESFDS
;
A
#
# COMPACT_ATOMS: atom_id res chain seq x y z
N MET A 1 -4.59 15.45 -13.45
CA MET A 1 -5.95 15.19 -12.89
C MET A 1 -6.50 13.94 -13.55
N VAL A 2 -7.12 13.04 -12.80
CA VAL A 2 -7.68 11.79 -13.34
C VAL A 2 -9.19 11.94 -13.57
N LYS A 3 -9.68 11.47 -14.72
CA LYS A 3 -11.11 11.49 -15.04
C LYS A 3 -11.80 10.30 -14.36
N VAL A 4 -12.81 10.59 -13.53
CA VAL A 4 -13.63 9.58 -12.86
C VAL A 4 -14.77 9.21 -13.81
N GLY A 5 -14.54 8.17 -14.62
CA GLY A 5 -15.52 7.61 -15.56
C GLY A 5 -16.28 6.41 -14.97
N ARG A 6 -17.26 5.89 -15.72
CA ARG A 6 -18.04 4.71 -15.29
C ARG A 6 -17.15 3.49 -15.04
N GLU A 7 -16.16 3.27 -15.89
CA GLU A 7 -15.21 2.15 -15.75
C GLU A 7 -14.43 2.23 -14.43
N PHE A 8 -14.00 3.44 -14.06
CA PHE A 8 -13.34 3.66 -12.78
C PHE A 8 -14.30 3.48 -11.59
N GLN A 9 -15.56 3.88 -11.72
CA GLN A 9 -16.58 3.64 -10.70
C GLN A 9 -16.85 2.15 -10.49
N GLU A 10 -16.87 1.38 -11.57
CA GLU A 10 -17.05 -0.06 -11.52
C GLU A 10 -15.82 -0.74 -10.91
N ALA A 11 -14.62 -0.33 -11.32
CA ALA A 11 -13.37 -0.80 -10.73
C ALA A 11 -13.30 -0.51 -9.23
N LEU A 12 -13.75 0.67 -8.77
CA LEU A 12 -13.86 1.00 -7.36
C LEU A 12 -14.84 0.09 -6.60
N ARG A 13 -15.98 -0.28 -7.22
CA ARG A 13 -16.94 -1.21 -6.60
C ARG A 13 -16.34 -2.59 -6.47
N ARG A 14 -15.73 -3.12 -7.54
CA ARG A 14 -15.08 -4.44 -7.51
C ARG A 14 -13.93 -4.49 -6.52
N ALA A 15 -13.10 -3.46 -6.47
CA ALA A 15 -12.03 -3.35 -5.48
C ALA A 15 -12.58 -3.29 -4.04
N ALA A 16 -13.71 -2.61 -3.83
CA ALA A 16 -14.36 -2.58 -2.53
C ALA A 16 -14.98 -3.93 -2.15
N GLU A 17 -15.54 -4.68 -3.10
CA GLU A 17 -16.06 -6.02 -2.88
C GLU A 17 -14.95 -7.03 -2.56
N GLU A 18 -13.84 -6.99 -3.30
CA GLU A 18 -12.66 -7.83 -3.04
C GLU A 18 -12.07 -7.59 -1.64
N LEU A 19 -12.02 -6.32 -1.21
CA LEU A 19 -11.55 -5.93 0.11
C LEU A 19 -12.64 -6.07 1.20
N GLY A 20 -13.85 -6.51 0.83
CA GLY A 20 -14.99 -6.71 1.71
C GLY A 20 -15.86 -5.48 1.98
N SER A 21 -15.32 -4.25 1.88
CA SER A 21 -16.15 -3.04 1.92
C SER A 21 -15.48 -1.78 1.35
N GLN A 22 -16.31 -0.78 1.01
CA GLN A 22 -15.83 0.57 0.67
C GLN A 22 -15.02 1.23 1.80
N SER A 23 -15.34 0.91 3.05
CA SER A 23 -14.65 1.47 4.22
C SER A 23 -13.24 0.88 4.35
N GLU A 24 -13.08 -0.40 4.05
CA GLU A 24 -11.77 -1.08 4.08
C GLU A 24 -10.89 -0.63 2.91
N LEU A 25 -11.46 -0.47 1.71
CA LEU A 25 -10.76 0.16 0.59
C LEU A 25 -10.26 1.56 0.95
N ALA A 26 -11.11 2.39 1.56
CA ALA A 26 -10.75 3.73 1.99
C ALA A 26 -9.61 3.73 3.02
N ARG A 27 -9.68 2.81 4.00
CA ARG A 27 -8.65 2.63 5.03
C ARG A 27 -7.31 2.23 4.42
N ARG A 28 -7.30 1.26 3.49
CA ARG A 28 -6.07 0.78 2.85
C ARG A 28 -5.43 1.83 1.93
N ALA A 29 -6.26 2.55 1.19
CA ALA A 29 -5.81 3.68 0.37
C ALA A 29 -5.44 4.92 1.20
N GLY A 30 -5.79 4.98 2.49
CA GLY A 30 -5.54 6.16 3.34
C GLY A 30 -6.33 7.38 2.90
N ILE A 31 -7.55 7.18 2.40
CA ILE A 31 -8.47 8.26 2.00
C ILE A 31 -9.77 8.19 2.78
N GLY A 32 -10.49 9.32 2.88
CA GLY A 32 -11.76 9.34 3.59
C GLY A 32 -12.84 8.52 2.88
N LYS A 33 -13.62 7.74 3.65
CA LYS A 33 -14.77 6.96 3.13
C LYS A 33 -15.75 7.82 2.32
N GLN A 34 -15.98 9.06 2.74
CA GLN A 34 -16.84 10.01 2.01
C GLN A 34 -16.32 10.29 0.60
N HIS A 35 -15.01 10.34 0.38
CA HIS A 35 -14.43 10.57 -0.94
C HIS A 35 -14.72 9.38 -1.86
N ILE A 36 -14.53 8.15 -1.38
CA ILE A 36 -14.88 6.94 -2.14
C ILE A 36 -16.36 6.91 -2.50
N SER A 37 -17.24 7.21 -1.55
CA SER A 37 -18.68 7.24 -1.79
C SER A 37 -19.06 8.26 -2.89
N LYS A 38 -18.49 9.46 -2.84
CA LYS A 38 -18.68 10.51 -3.86
C LYS A 38 -18.18 10.08 -5.25
N TYR A 39 -17.04 9.39 -5.33
CA TYR A 39 -16.53 8.85 -6.60
C TYR A 39 -17.47 7.79 -7.18
N ILE A 40 -17.90 6.83 -6.35
CA ILE A 40 -18.80 5.73 -6.77
C ILE A 40 -20.16 6.27 -7.24
N ARG A 41 -20.70 7.29 -6.57
CA ARG A 41 -21.95 7.98 -6.96
C ARG A 41 -21.79 8.84 -8.20
N GLY A 42 -20.58 9.32 -8.48
CA GLY A 42 -20.29 10.22 -9.60
C GLY A 42 -20.48 11.70 -9.29
N ASP A 43 -20.59 12.05 -8.02
CA ASP A 43 -20.63 13.44 -7.54
C ASP A 43 -19.32 14.17 -7.91
N ILE A 44 -18.21 13.44 -7.91
CA ILE A 44 -16.90 13.94 -8.31
C ILE A 44 -16.47 13.29 -9.62
N LYS A 45 -16.36 14.10 -10.68
CA LYS A 45 -15.95 13.65 -12.03
C LYS A 45 -14.45 13.76 -12.28
N LYS A 46 -13.71 14.40 -11.37
CA LYS A 46 -12.28 14.69 -11.49
C LYS A 46 -11.58 14.40 -10.16
N MET A 47 -10.49 13.67 -10.21
CA MET A 47 -9.70 13.27 -9.04
C MET A 47 -8.30 13.87 -9.12
N GLU A 48 -7.79 14.31 -7.97
CA GLU A 48 -6.43 14.81 -7.83
C GLU A 48 -5.40 13.71 -8.05
N LYS A 49 -4.23 14.07 -8.59
CA LYS A 49 -3.16 13.10 -8.86
C LYS A 49 -2.76 12.36 -7.58
N GLU A 50 -2.55 13.09 -6.49
CA GLU A 50 -2.20 12.52 -5.18
C GLU A 50 -3.22 11.48 -4.68
N THR A 51 -4.52 11.73 -4.90
CA THR A 51 -5.57 10.78 -4.49
C THR A 51 -5.55 9.53 -5.36
N TRP A 52 -5.27 9.69 -6.65
CA TRP A 52 -5.10 8.57 -7.56
C TRP A 52 -3.90 7.70 -7.18
N GLU A 53 -2.74 8.26 -6.81
CA GLU A 53 -1.56 7.44 -6.46
C GLU A 53 -1.82 6.52 -5.26
N LYS A 54 -2.66 6.99 -4.34
CA LYS A 54 -3.11 6.23 -3.17
C LYS A 54 -4.09 5.11 -3.53
N LEU A 55 -4.95 5.33 -4.52
CA LEU A 55 -5.98 4.37 -4.95
C LEU A 55 -5.50 3.38 -6.01
N ALA A 56 -4.60 3.80 -6.89
CA ALA A 56 -4.07 3.03 -8.01
C ALA A 56 -3.68 1.59 -7.64
N PRO A 57 -2.87 1.32 -6.58
CA PRO A 57 -2.47 -0.05 -6.26
C PRO A 57 -3.63 -0.99 -5.92
N HIS A 58 -4.80 -0.45 -5.54
CA HIS A 58 -5.98 -1.24 -5.19
C HIS A 58 -6.99 -1.35 -6.33
N VAL A 59 -6.99 -0.41 -7.28
CA VAL A 59 -8.01 -0.30 -8.33
C VAL A 59 -7.49 -0.75 -9.70
N LEU A 60 -6.18 -0.64 -9.95
CA LEU A 60 -5.54 -1.09 -11.20
C LEU A 60 -5.88 -2.53 -11.62
N PRO A 61 -5.98 -3.54 -10.71
CA PRO A 61 -6.35 -4.91 -11.09
C PRO A 61 -7.74 -5.03 -11.73
N PHE A 62 -8.62 -4.05 -11.49
CA PHE A 62 -10.01 -4.06 -11.93
C PHE A 62 -10.28 -3.06 -13.06
N LEU A 63 -9.27 -2.30 -13.47
CA LEU A 63 -9.37 -1.35 -14.57
C LEU A 63 -8.97 -2.02 -15.89
N PRO A 64 -9.60 -1.63 -17.01
CA PRO A 64 -9.15 -2.05 -18.33
C PRO A 64 -7.75 -1.50 -18.60
N SER A 65 -6.91 -2.25 -19.32
CA SER A 65 -5.52 -1.88 -19.64
C SER A 65 -5.39 -0.55 -20.40
N ASP A 66 -6.45 -0.12 -21.08
CA ASP A 66 -6.55 1.14 -21.81
C ASP A 66 -6.97 2.33 -20.93
N PHE A 67 -7.17 2.14 -19.63
CA PHE A 67 -7.51 3.23 -18.72
C PHE A 67 -6.34 4.19 -18.55
N LEU A 68 -6.35 5.26 -19.33
CA LEU A 68 -5.39 6.34 -19.22
C LEU A 68 -5.93 7.42 -18.27
N PRO A 69 -5.30 7.68 -17.12
CA PRO A 69 -5.60 8.87 -16.36
C PRO A 69 -5.35 10.08 -17.27
N ALA A 70 -6.38 10.90 -17.49
CA ALA A 70 -6.36 12.01 -18.44
C ALA A 70 -5.13 12.92 -18.21
N GLY A 71 -4.09 12.73 -19.03
CA GLY A 71 -2.94 13.63 -19.10
C GLY A 71 -1.59 13.09 -18.62
N GLU A 72 -1.25 11.80 -18.74
CA GLU A 72 0.15 11.40 -18.49
C GLU A 72 0.69 10.30 -19.42
N LYS A 73 1.80 10.62 -20.09
CA LYS A 73 2.53 9.73 -20.98
C LYS A 73 3.36 8.74 -20.17
N ARG A 74 2.84 7.51 -20.00
CA ARG A 74 3.53 6.20 -19.86
C ARG A 74 4.85 6.03 -19.08
N SER A 75 5.33 7.01 -18.32
CA SER A 75 6.73 6.99 -17.84
C SER A 75 6.77 7.55 -16.42
N GLU A 76 6.45 6.73 -15.41
CA GLU A 76 6.97 6.85 -14.03
C GLU A 76 6.17 6.05 -13.00
N TRP A 77 4.97 5.59 -13.34
CA TRP A 77 4.04 4.98 -12.39
C TRP A 77 4.40 3.57 -11.89
N GLY A 78 5.62 3.08 -12.20
CA GLY A 78 6.12 1.77 -11.79
C GLY A 78 7.14 1.77 -10.64
N ARG A 79 7.44 2.91 -10.00
CA ARG A 79 8.56 2.98 -9.02
C ARG A 79 8.20 3.37 -7.58
N ALA A 80 6.98 3.81 -7.28
CA ALA A 80 6.70 4.40 -5.98
C ALA A 80 6.01 3.43 -5.00
N ARG A 81 6.79 2.48 -4.43
CA ARG A 81 6.69 2.08 -2.99
C ARG A 81 7.71 1.04 -2.50
N VAL A 82 8.90 0.95 -3.10
CA VAL A 82 10.06 0.29 -2.42
C VAL A 82 10.73 1.32 -1.51
N LEU A 83 10.02 1.89 -0.54
CA LEU A 83 10.61 2.76 0.48
C LEU A 83 9.88 2.59 1.82
N SER A 84 10.02 1.40 2.41
CA SER A 84 10.14 1.28 3.88
C SER A 84 10.79 -0.04 4.25
N ALA A 85 11.92 -0.36 3.62
CA ALA A 85 12.88 -1.26 4.25
C ALA A 85 13.54 -0.43 5.36
N ARG A 86 12.93 -0.40 6.55
CA ARG A 86 13.68 -0.01 7.75
C ARG A 86 14.81 -1.03 7.86
N PRO A 87 16.10 -0.65 7.85
CA PRO A 87 17.14 -1.59 8.19
C PRO A 87 16.91 -1.98 9.65
N VAL A 88 16.47 -3.21 9.87
CA VAL A 88 16.49 -3.81 11.21
C VAL A 88 17.97 -3.86 11.58
N PRO A 89 18.42 -3.22 12.66
CA PRO A 89 19.82 -3.35 13.06
C PRO A 89 20.07 -4.82 13.35
N LEU A 90 20.96 -5.42 12.57
CA LEU A 90 21.49 -6.75 12.79
C LEU A 90 22.24 -6.69 14.13
N ILE A 91 21.55 -7.06 15.21
CA ILE A 91 22.20 -7.34 16.49
C ILE A 91 23.15 -8.50 16.28
N THR A 92 24.43 -8.17 16.05
CA THR A 92 25.53 -9.12 16.12
C THR A 92 25.55 -9.67 17.54
N VAL A 93 25.24 -10.96 17.68
CA VAL A 93 25.49 -11.68 18.93
C VAL A 93 27.01 -11.78 19.09
N ALA A 94 27.56 -10.94 19.96
CA ALA A 94 28.94 -11.11 20.41
C ALA A 94 29.00 -12.42 21.22
N GLN A 95 29.70 -13.42 20.72
CA GLN A 95 30.07 -14.58 21.53
C GLN A 95 31.15 -14.10 22.50
N ALA A 96 30.77 -13.84 23.75
CA ALA A 96 31.72 -13.63 24.82
C ALA A 96 32.45 -14.95 25.09
N SER A 97 33.63 -15.13 24.48
CA SER A 97 34.59 -16.15 24.88
C SER A 97 35.41 -15.61 26.05
N GLY A 98 35.11 -16.09 27.25
CA GLY A 98 35.91 -15.91 28.48
C GLY A 98 35.28 -16.75 29.59
N PHE A 99 35.77 -17.97 29.81
CA PHE A 99 36.55 -18.36 31.00
C PHE A 99 35.82 -18.01 32.30
N ASP A 100 35.30 -18.99 33.05
CA ASP A 100 36.13 -19.70 34.03
C ASP A 100 35.52 -21.08 34.38
N CYS A 101 36.27 -22.16 34.09
CA CYS A 101 36.02 -23.47 34.66
C CYS A 101 36.87 -23.60 35.93
N THR A 102 36.39 -23.11 37.06
CA THR A 102 36.94 -23.48 38.36
C THR A 102 36.32 -24.81 38.79
N LEU A 103 37.04 -25.84 38.41
CA LEU A 103 36.90 -27.22 38.84
C LEU A 103 37.42 -27.31 40.29
N GLU A 104 36.55 -27.09 41.28
CA GLU A 104 36.86 -27.51 42.66
C GLU A 104 36.35 -28.93 42.86
N SER A 105 37.26 -29.88 42.61
CA SER A 105 37.28 -31.13 43.37
C SER A 105 37.86 -30.81 44.74
N PHE A 106 37.12 -31.06 45.81
CA PHE A 106 37.74 -31.44 47.06
C PHE A 106 36.92 -32.55 47.73
N ASP A 107 37.63 -33.66 47.90
CA ASP A 107 37.35 -34.85 48.68
C ASP A 107 36.97 -34.52 50.13
N SER A 108 35.90 -35.14 50.65
CA SER A 108 35.94 -35.94 51.89
C SER A 108 34.61 -36.65 52.18
#